data_AF-A0A2T0W8D6-F1
#
_entry.id   AF-A0A2T0W8D6-F1
#
_cell.length_a   1.000
_cell.length_b   1.000
_cell.length_c   1.000
_cell.angle_alpha   90.00
_cell.angle_beta   90.00
_cell.angle_gamma   90.00
#
_symmetry.space_group_name_H-M   'P 1'
#
loop_
_entity.id
_entity.type
_entity.pdbx_description
1 polymer ?
#
loop_
_entity_poly.entity_id
_entity_poly.type
_entity_poly.pdbx_seq_one_letter_code
_entity_poly.pdbx_strand_id
1 'polypeptide(L)'
;MADAKEKALKIMDKNDVGVLATISDNKPVARYMSFYSEDFVLYTVTDKRTEKVEDIEKNSNAFVLLGYEEGIFDKDYVEIQATVSTTQDPELIDRAWYYHDQYGS
;
A
#
# COMPACT_ATOMS: atom_id res chain seq x y z
N MET A 1 3.17 16.48 -18.38
CA MET A 1 3.50 15.08 -18.02
C MET A 1 4.30 14.99 -16.71
N ALA A 2 5.27 15.87 -16.44
CA ALA A 2 5.96 15.91 -15.13
C ALA A 2 5.00 16.15 -13.94
N ASP A 3 3.98 16.98 -14.14
CA ASP A 3 3.03 17.39 -13.10
C ASP A 3 2.20 16.24 -12.49
N ALA A 4 1.64 15.35 -13.31
CA ALA A 4 0.84 14.22 -12.82
C ALA A 4 1.68 13.20 -12.03
N LYS A 5 2.92 12.96 -12.47
CA LYS A 5 3.87 12.06 -11.80
C LYS A 5 4.27 12.62 -10.43
N GLU A 6 4.60 13.91 -10.37
CA GLU A 6 4.95 14.60 -9.14
C GLU A 6 3.77 14.66 -8.17
N LYS A 7 2.55 14.91 -8.68
CA LYS A 7 1.33 14.91 -7.87
C LYS A 7 1.05 13.52 -7.28
N ALA A 8 1.21 12.45 -8.05
CA ALA A 8 1.06 11.09 -7.56
C ALA A 8 2.06 10.76 -6.45
N LEU A 9 3.35 11.10 -6.62
CA LEU A 9 4.36 10.93 -5.58
C LEU A 9 3.99 11.70 -4.30
N LYS A 10 3.55 12.96 -4.42
CA LYS A 10 3.11 13.74 -3.25
C LYS A 10 1.95 13.09 -2.50
N ILE A 11 1.00 12.49 -3.22
CA ILE A 11 -0.12 11.78 -2.59
C ILE A 11 0.39 10.51 -1.91
N MET A 12 1.26 9.74 -2.55
CA MET A 12 1.82 8.50 -1.99
C MET A 12 2.67 8.77 -0.75
N ASP A 13 3.47 9.85 -0.75
CA ASP A 13 4.35 10.20 0.37
C ASP A 13 3.60 10.82 1.56
N LYS A 14 2.50 11.55 1.32
CA LYS A 14 1.73 12.22 2.37
C LYS A 14 0.78 11.27 3.10
N ASN A 15 0.31 10.21 2.44
CA ASN A 15 -0.75 9.35 2.94
C ASN A 15 -0.23 7.97 3.28
N ASP A 16 -0.45 7.55 4.53
CA ASP A 16 0.01 6.28 5.06
C ASP A 16 -1.13 5.26 5.22
N VAL A 17 -2.41 5.68 5.30
CA VAL A 17 -3.54 4.74 5.37
C VAL A 17 -4.29 4.66 4.05
N GLY A 18 -4.42 3.45 3.51
CA GLY A 18 -5.15 3.18 2.27
C GLY A 18 -5.83 1.83 2.25
N VAL A 19 -6.46 1.50 1.13
CA VAL A 19 -7.09 0.19 0.91
C VAL A 19 -6.22 -0.64 -0.02
N LEU A 20 -5.86 -1.84 0.42
CA LEU A 20 -5.28 -2.89 -0.42
C LEU A 20 -6.39 -3.88 -0.81
N ALA A 21 -6.62 -4.02 -2.11
CA ALA A 21 -7.46 -5.08 -2.66
C ALA A 21 -6.60 -6.17 -3.30
N THR A 22 -6.88 -7.43 -2.96
CA THR A 22 -6.26 -8.64 -3.52
C THR A 22 -7.35 -9.63 -3.92
N ILE A 23 -6.95 -10.74 -4.56
CA ILE A 23 -7.86 -11.84 -4.90
C ILE A 23 -7.55 -13.03 -4.00
N SER A 24 -8.57 -13.54 -3.31
CA SER A 24 -8.52 -14.71 -2.43
C SER A 24 -9.64 -15.66 -2.82
N ASP A 25 -9.34 -16.94 -3.08
CA ASP A 25 -10.34 -17.93 -3.52
C ASP A 25 -11.26 -17.44 -4.66
N ASN A 26 -10.67 -16.78 -5.67
CA ASN A 26 -11.38 -16.17 -6.80
C ASN A 26 -12.45 -15.12 -6.40
N LYS A 27 -12.27 -14.48 -5.25
CA LYS A 27 -13.11 -13.38 -4.76
C LYS A 27 -12.24 -12.18 -4.38
N PRO A 28 -12.73 -10.95 -4.58
CA PRO A 28 -12.00 -9.76 -4.16
C PRO A 28 -12.02 -9.66 -2.63
N VAL A 29 -10.88 -9.28 -2.05
CA VAL A 29 -10.76 -8.95 -0.63
C VAL A 29 -10.10 -7.60 -0.51
N ALA A 30 -10.72 -6.69 0.23
CA ALA A 30 -10.21 -5.34 0.48
C ALA A 30 -9.97 -5.14 1.98
N ARG A 31 -8.84 -4.56 2.35
CA ARG A 31 -8.47 -4.28 3.74
C ARG A 31 -7.80 -2.92 3.85
N TYR A 32 -8.06 -2.21 4.93
CA TYR A 32 -7.24 -1.06 5.31
C TYR A 32 -5.84 -1.54 5.72
N MET A 33 -4.83 -0.86 5.21
CA MET A 33 -3.42 -1.14 5.49
C MET A 33 -2.69 0.18 5.70
N SER A 34 -1.67 0.14 6.54
CA SER A 34 -0.65 1.20 6.57
C SER A 34 0.38 0.95 5.47
N PHE A 35 0.74 2.00 4.75
CA PHE A 35 1.68 2.03 3.65
C PHE A 35 2.79 3.01 3.93
N TYR A 36 3.95 2.74 3.35
CA TYR A 36 5.01 3.71 3.16
C TYR A 36 5.48 3.61 1.71
N SER A 37 5.77 4.75 1.08
CA SER A 37 6.27 4.84 -0.29
C SER A 37 7.78 5.08 -0.33
N GLU A 38 8.45 4.35 -1.22
CA GLU A 38 9.76 4.74 -1.77
C GLU A 38 9.57 4.91 -3.28
N ASP A 39 9.54 6.15 -3.75
CA ASP A 39 9.11 6.50 -5.10
C ASP A 39 7.72 5.91 -5.44
N PHE A 40 7.65 5.02 -6.45
CA PHE A 40 6.43 4.34 -6.88
C PHE A 40 6.26 2.94 -6.28
N VAL A 41 7.06 2.60 -5.27
CA VAL A 41 6.98 1.32 -4.58
C VAL A 41 6.30 1.53 -3.23
N LEU A 42 5.20 0.81 -3.00
CA LEU A 42 4.50 0.81 -1.73
C LEU A 42 4.90 -0.42 -0.91
N TYR A 43 5.27 -0.18 0.34
CA TYR A 43 5.54 -1.21 1.33
C TYR A 43 4.43 -1.19 2.37
N THR A 44 4.07 -2.38 2.86
CA THR A 44 3.10 -2.52 3.94
C THR A 44 3.53 -3.67 4.85
N VAL A 45 3.42 -3.47 6.16
CA VAL A 45 3.72 -4.50 7.15
C VAL A 45 2.47 -5.32 7.41
N THR A 46 2.61 -6.64 7.44
CA THR A 46 1.52 -7.55 7.76
C THR A 46 2.05 -8.72 8.56
N ASP A 47 1.24 -9.21 9.50
CA ASP A 47 1.49 -10.51 10.10
C ASP A 47 1.46 -11.59 9.01
N LYS A 48 2.32 -12.60 9.17
CA LYS A 48 2.36 -13.84 8.36
C LYS A 48 1.08 -14.69 8.45
N ARG A 49 -0.04 -14.17 8.99
CA ARG A 49 -1.29 -14.93 9.10
C ARG A 49 -1.70 -15.41 7.71
N THR A 50 -1.86 -16.72 7.62
CA THR A 50 -1.47 -17.61 6.53
C THR A 50 -2.32 -17.50 5.25
N GLU A 51 -3.43 -16.78 5.30
CA GLU A 51 -4.34 -16.65 4.15
C GLU A 51 -3.84 -15.62 3.12
N LYS A 52 -3.27 -14.48 3.55
CA LYS A 52 -2.89 -13.40 2.61
C LYS A 52 -1.65 -13.72 1.78
N VAL A 53 -0.69 -14.46 2.34
CA VAL A 53 0.58 -14.77 1.66
C VAL A 53 0.35 -15.80 0.56
N GLU A 54 -0.35 -16.89 0.87
CA GLU A 54 -0.66 -17.94 -0.12
C GLU A 54 -1.52 -17.40 -1.27
N ASP A 55 -2.45 -16.48 -0.99
CA ASP A 55 -3.27 -15.84 -2.02
C ASP A 55 -2.45 -14.95 -2.94
N ILE A 56 -1.49 -14.20 -2.39
CA ILE A 56 -0.56 -13.36 -3.16
C ILE A 56 0.34 -14.22 -4.06
N GLU A 57 0.80 -15.37 -3.57
CA GLU A 57 1.59 -16.32 -4.37
C GLU A 57 0.77 -16.91 -5.53
N LYS A 58 -0.53 -17.19 -5.30
CA LYS A 58 -1.44 -17.69 -6.35
C LYS A 58 -1.83 -16.60 -7.35
N ASN A 59 -2.01 -15.36 -6.88
CA ASN A 59 -2.40 -14.23 -7.71
C ASN A 59 -1.84 -12.93 -7.13
N SER A 60 -0.77 -12.43 -7.75
CA SER A 60 -0.10 -11.20 -7.33
C SER A 60 -0.84 -9.93 -7.73
N ASN A 61 -1.94 -10.00 -8.48
CA ASN A 61 -2.67 -8.80 -8.88
C ASN A 61 -3.30 -8.13 -7.67
N ALA A 62 -3.01 -6.84 -7.51
CA ALA A 62 -3.54 -6.01 -6.46
C ALA A 62 -4.02 -4.68 -7.00
N PHE A 63 -4.88 -4.02 -6.22
CA PHE A 63 -5.30 -2.66 -6.45
C PHE A 63 -5.19 -1.87 -5.15
N VAL A 64 -4.68 -0.64 -5.23
CA VAL A 64 -4.53 0.24 -4.08
C VAL A 64 -5.31 1.54 -4.30
N LEU A 65 -6.06 1.93 -3.28
CA LEU A 65 -6.62 3.28 -3.13
C LEU A 65 -5.88 4.00 -2.01
N LEU A 66 -5.37 5.19 -2.29
CA LEU A 66 -4.59 5.95 -1.31
C LEU A 66 -4.83 7.46 -1.44
N GLY A 67 -4.99 8.13 -0.30
CA GLY A 67 -5.11 9.59 -0.20
C GLY A 67 -6.51 10.18 -0.27
N TYR A 68 -7.55 9.35 -0.29
CA TYR A 68 -8.92 9.86 -0.17
C TYR A 68 -9.28 10.15 1.30
N GLU A 69 -9.51 11.42 1.62
CA GLU A 69 -10.04 11.87 2.91
C GLU A 69 -11.43 12.52 2.76
N GLU A 70 -12.29 12.35 3.77
CA GLU A 70 -13.58 13.05 3.82
C GLU A 70 -13.37 14.53 4.18
N GLY A 71 -13.77 15.45 3.30
CA GLY A 71 -13.59 16.88 3.55
C GLY A 71 -13.86 17.78 2.35
N ILE A 72 -13.63 19.09 2.54
CA ILE A 72 -13.81 20.11 1.49
C ILE A 72 -12.49 20.39 0.74
N PHE A 73 -11.34 20.12 1.37
CA PHE A 73 -9.99 20.35 0.84
C PHE A 73 -9.26 19.02 0.59
N ASP A 74 -8.32 19.00 -0.37
CA ASP A 74 -7.46 17.85 -0.73
C ASP A 74 -8.19 16.51 -1.02
N LYS A 75 -9.06 16.49 -2.04
CA LYS A 75 -9.75 15.26 -2.53
C LYS A 75 -8.92 14.44 -3.54
N ASP A 76 -7.64 14.72 -3.64
CA ASP A 76 -6.77 14.07 -4.61
C ASP A 76 -6.33 12.71 -4.08
N TYR A 77 -6.62 11.66 -4.83
CA TYR A 77 -6.26 10.30 -4.48
C TYR A 77 -5.64 9.60 -5.69
N VAL A 78 -4.94 8.51 -5.44
CA VAL A 78 -4.38 7.65 -6.49
C VAL A 78 -5.05 6.29 -6.50
N GLU A 79 -5.25 5.80 -7.71
CA GLU A 79 -5.69 4.44 -8.02
C GLU A 79 -4.52 3.70 -8.65
N ILE A 80 -4.04 2.65 -7.99
CA ILE A 80 -2.82 1.95 -8.41
C ILE A 80 -3.17 0.51 -8.72
N GLN A 81 -3.03 0.12 -9.99
CA GLN A 81 -2.96 -1.29 -10.38
C GLN A 81 -1.52 -1.76 -10.14
N ALA A 82 -1.36 -2.81 -9.34
CA ALA A 82 -0.06 -3.26 -8.87
C ALA A 82 0.08 -4.78 -8.91
N THR A 83 1.33 -5.23 -8.84
CA THR A 83 1.67 -6.60 -8.46
C THR A 83 2.28 -6.58 -7.07
N VAL A 84 1.80 -7.43 -6.17
CA VAL A 84 2.33 -7.55 -4.80
C VAL A 84 3.20 -8.80 -4.67
N SER A 85 4.27 -8.68 -3.89
CA SER A 85 5.14 -9.78 -3.48
C SER A 85 5.43 -9.69 -1.99
N THR A 86 5.84 -10.81 -1.40
CA THR A 86 6.29 -10.83 -0.01
C THR A 86 7.80 -10.84 0.08
N THR A 87 8.36 -10.11 1.03
CA THR A 87 9.80 -10.11 1.32
C THR A 87 10.05 -10.51 2.78
N GLN A 88 11.14 -11.22 3.01
CA GLN A 88 11.68 -11.50 4.35
C GLN A 88 13.05 -10.83 4.55
N ASP A 89 13.39 -9.88 3.69
CA ASP A 89 14.61 -9.08 3.82
C ASP A 89 14.57 -8.29 5.13
N PRO A 90 15.49 -8.57 6.07
CA PRO A 90 15.54 -7.89 7.36
C PRO A 90 15.67 -6.37 7.23
N GLU A 91 16.41 -5.86 6.24
CA GLU A 91 16.61 -4.42 6.07
C GLU A 91 15.33 -3.72 5.63
N LEU A 92 14.55 -4.35 4.74
CA LEU A 92 13.25 -3.82 4.31
C LEU A 92 12.21 -3.91 5.43
N ILE A 93 12.26 -4.98 6.23
CA ILE A 93 11.39 -5.16 7.39
C ILE A 93 11.69 -4.09 8.44
N ASP A 94 12.96 -3.89 8.80
CA ASP A 94 13.39 -2.90 9.79
C ASP A 94 13.03 -1.48 9.35
N ARG A 95 13.21 -1.16 8.05
CA ARG A 95 12.75 0.12 7.49
C ARG A 95 11.25 0.29 7.59
N ALA A 96 10.47 -0.73 7.22
CA ALA A 96 9.01 -0.66 7.28
C ALA A 96 8.51 -0.50 8.72
N TRP A 97 9.13 -1.16 9.70
CA TRP A 97 8.84 -0.96 11.13
C TRP A 97 9.24 0.41 11.63
N TYR A 98 10.41 0.93 11.22
CA TYR A 98 10.82 2.29 11.57
C TYR A 98 9.79 3.33 11.12
N TYR A 99 9.27 3.21 9.89
CA TYR A 99 8.21 4.10 9.41
C TYR A 99 6.89 3.88 10.15
N HIS A 100 6.51 2.63 10.42
CA HIS A 100 5.31 2.34 11.20
C HIS A 100 5.35 2.97 12.60
N ASP A 101 6.48 2.88 13.31
CA ASP A 101 6.62 3.38 14.68
C ASP A 101 6.77 4.91 14.77
N GLN A 102 7.31 5.56 13.74
CA GLN A 102 7.49 7.01 13.71
C GLN A 102 6.24 7.79 13.32
N TYR A 103 5.34 7.18 12.54
CA TYR A 103 4.14 7.85 11.99
C TYR A 103 2.82 7.19 12.43
N GLY A 104 2.87 6.01 13.05
CA GLY A 104 1.73 5.34 13.66
C GLY A 104 1.46 5.84 15.09
N SER A 105 0.94 7.05 15.23
CA SER A 105 0.31 7.53 16.48
C SER A 105 -0.86 8.48 16.22
#